data_AF-A0ABD5ST72-F1
#
_entry.id   AF-A0ABD5ST72-F1
#
_cell.length_a   1.000
_cell.length_b   1.000
_cell.length_c   1.000
_cell.angle_alpha   90.00
_cell.angle_beta   90.00
_cell.angle_gamma   90.00
#
_symmetry.space_group_name_H-M   'P 1'
#
loop_
_entity.id
_entity.type
_entity.pdbx_description
1 polymer ?
#
loop_
_entity_poly.entity_id
_entity_poly.type
_entity_poly.pdbx_seq_one_letter_code
_entity_poly.pdbx_strand_id
1 'polypeptide(L)'
;LALGLRAGDPVTARTWGNTRTRRNFHRRGEAHVQFVDDPVDFADAALSIVEREEPILESASAWARVSVERVESGTDGGTDWEAWTLTPLESRTVNERVPTIDRGFGAVVEATVAASRLSVAGYDEAELSDRLAHCASVVDRAGGPREREALERVREHSSW
;
A
#
# COMPACT_ATOMS: atom_id res chain seq x y z
N LEU A 1 -3.59 -4.53 -2.29
CA LEU A 1 -3.10 -4.16 -0.94
C LEU A 1 -1.73 -3.54 -1.07
N ALA A 2 -1.56 -2.30 -0.61
CA ALA A 2 -0.24 -1.72 -0.35
C ALA A 2 0.34 -2.33 0.95
N LEU A 3 1.59 -2.80 0.92
CA LEU A 3 2.25 -3.46 2.06
C LEU A 3 3.56 -2.74 2.37
N GLY A 4 3.76 -2.36 3.63
CA GLY A 4 5.04 -1.82 4.09
C GLY A 4 6.09 -2.91 4.23
N LEU A 5 7.21 -2.76 3.52
CA LEU A 5 8.37 -3.64 3.61
C LEU A 5 9.46 -3.01 4.47
N ARG A 6 10.15 -3.82 5.26
CA ARG A 6 11.33 -3.42 6.04
C ARG A 6 12.55 -4.11 5.45
N ALA A 7 13.47 -3.29 4.95
CA ALA A 7 14.76 -3.77 4.46
C ALA A 7 15.56 -4.41 5.61
N GLY A 8 16.24 -5.51 5.29
CA GLY A 8 16.99 -6.35 6.22
C GLY A 8 17.37 -7.65 5.52
N ASP A 9 18.09 -8.53 6.24
CA ASP A 9 18.35 -9.89 5.80
C ASP A 9 17.85 -10.87 6.89
N PRO A 10 16.65 -11.45 6.74
CA PRO A 10 15.73 -11.33 5.59
C PRO A 10 14.91 -10.02 5.58
N VAL A 11 14.31 -9.70 4.42
CA VAL A 11 13.28 -8.66 4.29
C VAL A 11 12.03 -9.09 5.05
N THR A 12 11.38 -8.14 5.74
CA THR A 12 10.16 -8.43 6.51
C THR A 12 9.00 -7.52 6.16
N ALA A 13 7.78 -7.99 6.42
CA ALA A 13 6.56 -7.21 6.34
C ALA A 13 5.63 -7.53 7.50
N ARG A 14 4.69 -6.63 7.79
CA ARG A 14 3.66 -6.86 8.81
C ARG A 14 2.27 -6.72 8.19
N THR A 15 1.41 -7.70 8.44
CA THR A 15 -0.01 -7.61 8.15
C THR A 15 -0.79 -7.39 9.44
N TRP A 16 -1.89 -6.65 9.33
CA TRP A 16 -2.75 -6.27 10.45
C TRP A 16 -4.16 -6.82 10.23
N GLY A 17 -4.82 -7.18 11.33
CA GLY A 17 -6.15 -7.77 11.35
C GLY A 17 -6.28 -9.04 10.49
N ASN A 18 -7.50 -9.29 10.03
CA ASN A 18 -7.81 -10.40 9.13
C ASN A 18 -7.87 -9.93 7.67
N THR A 19 -6.77 -9.40 7.15
CA THR A 19 -6.67 -8.95 5.75
C THR A 19 -6.65 -10.11 4.76
N ARG A 20 -7.08 -9.86 3.52
CA ARG A 20 -6.97 -10.84 2.41
C ARG A 20 -5.52 -11.28 2.19
N THR A 21 -4.57 -10.34 2.27
CA THR A 21 -3.13 -10.64 2.14
C THR A 21 -2.67 -11.64 3.18
N ARG A 22 -3.02 -11.44 4.46
CA ARG A 22 -2.73 -12.41 5.54
C ARG A 22 -3.30 -13.79 5.23
N ARG A 23 -4.57 -13.87 4.82
CA ARG A 23 -5.20 -15.15 4.44
C ARG A 23 -4.53 -15.80 3.23
N ASN A 24 -4.13 -15.01 2.23
CA ASN A 24 -3.45 -15.50 1.05
C ASN A 24 -2.04 -16.02 1.39
N PHE A 25 -1.32 -15.36 2.28
CA PHE A 25 0.00 -15.81 2.75
C PHE A 25 -0.13 -17.17 3.44
N HIS A 26 -1.08 -17.31 4.38
CA HIS A 26 -1.35 -18.61 5.02
C HIS A 26 -1.76 -19.70 4.02
N ARG A 27 -2.60 -19.37 3.04
CA ARG A 27 -3.14 -20.34 2.09
C ARG A 27 -2.14 -20.78 1.03
N ARG A 28 -1.31 -19.86 0.53
CA ARG A 28 -0.46 -20.08 -0.66
C ARG A 28 1.03 -20.16 -0.34
N GLY A 29 1.49 -19.55 0.75
CA GLY A 29 2.93 -19.47 1.07
C GLY A 29 3.76 -18.65 0.07
N GLU A 30 3.13 -18.02 -0.93
CA GLU A 30 3.79 -17.20 -1.95
C GLU A 30 2.96 -15.94 -2.28
N ALA A 31 3.66 -14.90 -2.74
CA ALA A 31 3.06 -13.64 -3.15
C ALA A 31 3.88 -12.94 -4.25
N HIS A 32 3.28 -11.95 -4.90
CA HIS A 32 3.99 -11.01 -5.78
C HIS A 32 4.09 -9.65 -5.09
N VAL A 33 5.32 -9.16 -4.91
CA VAL A 33 5.63 -7.79 -4.53
C VAL A 33 5.84 -7.00 -5.82
N GLN A 34 5.15 -5.89 -5.98
CA GLN A 34 5.21 -5.05 -7.18
C GLN A 34 5.67 -3.65 -6.82
N PHE A 35 6.55 -3.09 -7.64
CA PHE A 35 7.06 -1.74 -7.51
C PHE A 35 6.34 -0.85 -8.50
N VAL A 36 5.41 -0.05 -7.99
CA VAL A 36 4.55 0.85 -8.75
C VAL A 36 4.82 2.29 -8.38
N ASP A 37 4.77 3.17 -9.37
CA ASP A 37 4.83 4.63 -9.20
C ASP A 37 3.59 5.32 -9.78
N ASP A 38 2.58 4.52 -10.09
CA ASP A 38 1.23 4.94 -10.45
C ASP A 38 0.44 5.27 -9.18
N PRO A 39 0.04 6.54 -8.97
CA PRO A 39 -0.72 6.93 -7.77
C PRO A 39 -2.11 6.30 -7.70
N VAL A 40 -2.77 6.04 -8.84
CA VAL A 40 -4.12 5.49 -8.91
C VAL A 40 -4.08 4.03 -8.52
N ASP A 41 -3.20 3.24 -9.13
CA ASP A 41 -3.01 1.83 -8.77
C ASP A 41 -2.58 1.68 -7.31
N PHE A 42 -1.75 2.61 -6.79
CA PHE A 42 -1.38 2.61 -5.38
C PHE A 42 -2.60 2.88 -4.49
N ALA A 43 -3.42 3.89 -4.79
CA ALA A 43 -4.62 4.23 -4.02
C ALA A 43 -5.65 3.10 -4.03
N ASP A 44 -5.93 2.54 -5.21
CA ASP A 44 -6.83 1.40 -5.37
C ASP A 44 -6.31 0.18 -4.61
N ALA A 45 -5.00 -0.09 -4.68
CA ALA A 45 -4.40 -1.18 -3.92
C ALA A 45 -4.48 -0.95 -2.41
N ALA A 46 -4.35 0.29 -1.94
CA ALA A 46 -4.35 0.62 -0.51
C ALA A 46 -5.75 0.58 0.11
N LEU A 47 -6.77 1.07 -0.60
CA LEU A 47 -8.09 1.34 -0.04
C LEU A 47 -9.21 0.43 -0.58
N SER A 48 -8.94 -0.32 -1.65
CA SER A 48 -9.96 -1.15 -2.30
C SER A 48 -9.53 -2.62 -2.45
N ILE A 49 -10.47 -3.43 -2.95
CA ILE A 49 -10.22 -4.80 -3.38
C ILE A 49 -10.21 -4.82 -4.90
N VAL A 50 -9.04 -5.08 -5.46
CA VAL A 50 -8.84 -5.18 -6.91
C VAL A 50 -8.61 -6.64 -7.28
N GLU A 51 -9.46 -7.18 -8.15
CA GLU A 51 -9.29 -8.50 -8.75
C GLU A 51 -8.86 -8.33 -10.21
N ARG A 52 -7.86 -9.12 -10.63
CA ARG A 52 -7.24 -9.09 -11.95
C ARG A 52 -6.94 -10.52 -12.40
N GLU A 53 -6.99 -10.73 -13.71
CA GLU A 53 -6.64 -12.01 -14.33
C GLU A 53 -5.13 -12.23 -14.33
N GLU A 54 -4.36 -11.19 -14.68
CA GLU A 54 -2.91 -11.20 -14.61
C GLU A 54 -2.40 -10.75 -13.22
N PRO A 55 -1.36 -11.42 -12.68
CA PRO A 55 -0.86 -11.11 -11.35
C PRO A 55 -0.02 -9.82 -11.29
N ILE A 56 0.46 -9.32 -12.44
CA ILE A 56 1.35 -8.16 -12.53
C ILE A 56 0.59 -6.99 -13.18
N LEU A 57 0.66 -5.81 -12.58
CA LEU A 57 0.08 -4.58 -13.11
C LEU A 57 0.90 -4.06 -14.29
N GLU A 58 0.24 -3.50 -15.29
CA GLU A 58 0.91 -2.84 -16.42
C GLU A 58 1.78 -1.66 -15.97
N SER A 59 1.41 -1.01 -14.86
CA SER A 59 2.15 0.08 -14.23
C SER A 59 3.37 -0.37 -13.43
N ALA A 60 3.56 -1.68 -13.20
CA ALA A 60 4.67 -2.17 -12.41
C ALA A 60 6.00 -1.92 -13.15
N SER A 61 6.90 -1.17 -12.52
CA SER A 61 8.27 -1.00 -13.02
C SER A 61 9.11 -2.24 -12.78
N ALA A 62 8.82 -2.98 -11.70
CA ALA A 62 9.44 -4.25 -11.38
C ALA A 62 8.52 -5.09 -10.50
N TRP A 63 8.82 -6.38 -10.40
CA TRP A 63 8.15 -7.28 -9.47
C TRP A 63 9.09 -8.38 -8.96
N ALA A 64 8.74 -8.95 -7.81
CA ALA A 64 9.36 -10.15 -7.25
C ALA A 64 8.28 -11.12 -6.77
N ARG A 65 8.35 -12.38 -7.23
CA ARG A 65 7.63 -13.48 -6.62
C ARG A 65 8.43 -13.96 -5.42
N VAL A 66 7.78 -14.02 -4.26
CA VAL A 66 8.42 -14.31 -2.98
C VAL A 66 7.73 -15.50 -2.32
N SER A 67 8.49 -16.32 -1.60
CA SER A 67 7.91 -17.16 -0.55
C SER A 67 7.72 -16.31 0.71
N VAL A 68 6.71 -16.66 1.49
CA VAL A 68 6.39 -15.98 2.74
C VAL A 68 6.35 -16.97 3.90
N GLU A 69 6.99 -16.62 5.00
CA GLU A 69 7.00 -17.41 6.23
C GLU A 69 6.63 -16.52 7.42
N ARG A 70 5.72 -16.98 8.28
CA ARG A 70 5.35 -16.24 9.48
C ARG A 70 6.42 -16.43 10.54
N VAL A 71 6.99 -15.33 11.02
CA VAL A 71 8.05 -15.35 12.04
C VAL A 71 7.60 -14.84 13.40
N GLU A 72 6.55 -14.02 13.45
CA GLU A 72 6.06 -13.46 14.70
C GLU A 72 4.57 -13.11 14.59
N SER A 73 3.90 -13.03 15.73
CA SER A 73 2.51 -12.57 15.83
C SER A 73 2.25 -11.91 17.18
N GLY A 74 1.33 -10.96 17.21
CA GLY A 74 0.91 -10.32 18.46
C GLY A 74 -0.37 -9.51 18.27
N THR A 75 -0.69 -8.69 19.27
CA THR A 75 -1.84 -7.78 19.26
C THR A 75 -1.36 -6.41 19.72
N ASP A 76 -1.83 -5.35 19.05
CA ASP A 76 -1.53 -3.96 19.42
C ASP A 76 -2.78 -3.10 19.16
N GLY A 77 -3.16 -2.27 20.13
CA GLY A 77 -4.41 -1.50 20.08
C GLY A 77 -5.67 -2.36 19.83
N GLY A 78 -5.69 -3.61 20.33
CA GLY A 78 -6.79 -4.55 20.06
C GLY A 78 -6.84 -5.13 18.64
N THR A 79 -5.83 -4.83 17.82
CA THR A 79 -5.71 -5.35 16.46
C THR A 79 -4.59 -6.39 16.39
N ASP A 80 -4.92 -7.60 15.95
CA ASP A 80 -3.93 -8.65 15.74
C ASP A 80 -2.98 -8.28 14.59
N TRP A 81 -1.72 -8.69 14.70
CA TRP A 81 -0.74 -8.54 13.63
C TRP A 81 0.11 -9.80 13.50
N GLU A 82 0.64 -10.01 12.29
CA GLU A 82 1.63 -11.06 12.01
C GLU A 82 2.79 -10.45 11.23
N ALA A 83 4.01 -10.81 11.62
CA ALA A 83 5.23 -10.49 10.89
C ALA A 83 5.64 -11.67 10.02
N TRP A 84 6.13 -11.33 8.83
CA TRP A 84 6.46 -12.26 7.77
C TRP A 84 7.87 -11.99 7.27
N THR A 85 8.63 -13.04 7.00
CA THR A 85 9.82 -12.97 6.15
C THR A 85 9.40 -13.18 4.71
N LEU A 86 10.05 -12.46 3.80
CA LEU A 86 9.79 -12.53 2.37
C LEU A 86 11.09 -12.89 1.67
N THR A 87 11.13 -14.06 1.04
CA THR A 87 12.32 -14.55 0.34
C THR A 87 12.07 -14.53 -1.17
N PRO A 88 12.81 -13.73 -1.96
CA PRO A 88 12.67 -13.71 -3.41
C PRO A 88 12.94 -15.08 -4.03
N LEU A 89 12.01 -15.54 -4.86
CA LEU A 89 12.13 -16.76 -5.67
C LEU A 89 12.45 -16.40 -7.12
N GLU A 90 11.83 -15.33 -7.62
CA GLU A 90 11.97 -14.84 -8.98
C GLU A 90 11.72 -13.33 -8.99
N SER A 91 12.44 -12.60 -9.85
CA SER A 91 12.26 -11.15 -9.99
C SER A 91 12.49 -10.68 -11.41
N ARG A 92 11.82 -9.61 -11.81
CA ARG A 92 12.01 -8.98 -13.11
C ARG A 92 11.80 -7.47 -13.03
N THR A 93 12.70 -6.72 -13.68
CA THR A 93 12.48 -5.32 -14.06
C THR A 93 11.70 -5.31 -15.38
N VAL A 94 10.55 -4.63 -15.38
CA VAL A 94 9.66 -4.54 -16.54
C VAL A 94 9.85 -3.22 -17.27
N ASN A 95 10.11 -2.13 -16.54
CA ASN A 95 10.33 -0.81 -17.10
C ASN A 95 11.47 -0.10 -16.36
N GLU A 96 12.50 0.32 -17.11
CA GLU A 96 13.62 1.09 -16.59
C GLU A 96 13.38 2.58 -16.82
N ARG A 97 13.25 3.33 -15.73
CA ARG A 97 13.02 4.78 -15.76
C ARG A 97 13.78 5.49 -14.66
N VAL A 98 14.03 6.78 -14.85
CA VAL A 98 14.55 7.66 -13.80
C VAL A 98 13.37 8.37 -13.14
N PRO A 99 12.94 7.98 -11.94
CA PRO A 99 11.83 8.65 -11.27
C PRO A 99 12.28 10.05 -10.83
N THR A 100 11.41 11.03 -11.07
CA THR A 100 11.56 12.38 -10.50
C THR A 100 10.87 12.43 -9.13
N ILE A 101 11.34 13.31 -8.25
CA ILE A 101 10.66 13.56 -6.98
C ILE A 101 9.31 14.23 -7.26
N ASP A 102 8.24 13.57 -6.86
CA ASP A 102 6.87 14.06 -6.99
C ASP A 102 6.21 14.17 -5.61
N ARG A 103 5.93 15.41 -5.19
CA ARG A 103 5.27 15.68 -3.90
C ARG A 103 3.78 15.33 -3.93
N GLY A 104 3.15 15.36 -5.10
CA GLY A 104 1.77 14.90 -5.28
C GLY A 104 1.66 13.40 -5.05
N PHE A 105 2.55 12.60 -5.64
CA PHE A 105 2.60 11.16 -5.39
C PHE A 105 2.83 10.85 -3.89
N GLY A 106 3.81 11.52 -3.27
CA GLY A 106 4.04 11.39 -1.83
C GLY A 106 2.82 11.75 -0.98
N ALA A 107 2.07 12.78 -1.38
CA ALA A 107 0.84 13.17 -0.69
C ALA A 107 -0.29 12.15 -0.86
N VAL A 108 -0.42 11.50 -2.03
CA VAL A 108 -1.36 10.40 -2.24
C VAL A 108 -1.04 9.23 -1.32
N VAL A 109 0.23 8.82 -1.21
CA VAL A 109 0.65 7.75 -0.29
C VAL A 109 0.23 8.07 1.14
N GLU A 110 0.54 9.27 1.62
CA GLU A 110 0.16 9.71 2.97
C GLU A 110 -1.37 9.80 3.16
N ALA A 111 -2.10 10.22 2.13
CA ALA A 111 -3.56 10.27 2.16
C ALA A 111 -4.17 8.88 2.33
N THR A 112 -3.66 7.86 1.62
CA THR A 112 -4.16 6.48 1.77
C THR A 112 -3.93 5.93 3.18
N VAL A 113 -2.82 6.29 3.83
CA VAL A 113 -2.54 5.90 5.21
C VAL A 113 -3.55 6.53 6.16
N ALA A 114 -3.79 7.84 6.04
CA ALA A 114 -4.76 8.54 6.88
C ALA A 114 -6.20 8.02 6.64
N ALA A 115 -6.61 7.89 5.38
CA ALA A 115 -7.92 7.40 4.99
C ALA A 115 -8.20 5.99 5.53
N SER A 116 -7.22 5.07 5.46
CA SER A 116 -7.37 3.70 5.98
C SER A 116 -7.60 3.61 7.49
N ARG A 117 -7.38 4.72 8.22
CA ARG A 117 -7.47 4.80 9.69
C ARG A 117 -8.67 5.62 10.20
N LEU A 118 -9.39 6.34 9.33
CA LEU A 118 -10.50 7.21 9.75
C LEU A 118 -11.57 6.49 10.58
N SER A 119 -11.87 5.22 10.27
CA SER A 119 -12.86 4.42 11.02
C SER A 119 -12.24 3.44 12.02
N VAL A 120 -10.96 3.61 12.37
CA VAL A 120 -10.25 2.70 13.28
C VAL A 120 -10.22 3.28 14.68
N ALA A 121 -10.80 2.55 15.63
CA ALA A 121 -10.82 2.95 17.03
C ALA A 121 -9.39 3.19 17.55
N GLY A 122 -9.19 4.31 18.26
CA GLY A 122 -7.91 4.72 18.83
C GLY A 122 -7.15 5.76 18.00
N TYR A 123 -7.59 6.08 16.79
CA TYR A 123 -7.09 7.23 16.03
C TYR A 123 -8.00 8.45 16.20
N ASP A 124 -7.41 9.65 16.19
CA ASP A 124 -8.14 10.91 16.21
C ASP A 124 -8.63 11.26 14.79
N GLU A 125 -9.94 11.19 14.58
CA GLU A 125 -10.58 11.45 13.29
C GLU A 125 -10.37 12.89 12.82
N ALA A 126 -10.30 13.87 13.73
CA ALA A 126 -10.07 15.27 13.38
C ALA A 126 -8.63 15.47 12.89
N GLU A 127 -7.64 14.89 13.58
CA GLU A 127 -6.24 14.93 13.15
C GLU A 127 -6.05 14.26 11.77
N LEU A 128 -6.69 13.11 11.55
CA LEU A 128 -6.65 12.42 10.26
C LEU A 128 -7.32 13.23 9.15
N SER A 129 -8.43 13.91 9.44
CA SER A 129 -9.13 14.78 8.49
C SER A 129 -8.28 15.99 8.10
N ASP A 130 -7.61 16.62 9.06
CA ASP A 130 -6.66 17.72 8.81
C ASP A 130 -5.46 17.24 7.98
N ARG A 131 -4.97 16.02 8.25
CA ARG A 131 -3.90 15.41 7.45
C ARG A 131 -4.33 15.18 6.01
N LEU A 132 -5.54 14.68 5.78
CA LEU A 132 -6.10 14.48 4.44
C LEU A 132 -6.28 15.81 3.70
N ALA A 133 -6.79 16.83 4.37
CA ALA A 133 -6.90 18.18 3.80
C ALA A 133 -5.54 18.76 3.42
N HIS A 134 -4.51 18.53 4.25
CA HIS A 134 -3.14 18.91 3.92
C HIS A 134 -2.62 18.16 2.67
N CYS A 135 -2.78 16.83 2.60
CA CYS A 135 -2.38 16.04 1.44
C CYS A 135 -3.08 16.51 0.16
N ALA A 136 -4.40 16.75 0.22
CA ALA A 136 -5.17 17.29 -0.89
C ALA A 136 -4.61 18.62 -1.40
N SER A 137 -4.25 19.50 -0.46
CA SER A 137 -3.64 20.79 -0.75
C SER A 137 -2.25 20.66 -1.41
N VAL A 138 -1.51 19.59 -1.13
CA VAL A 138 -0.23 19.30 -1.80
C VAL A 138 -0.48 18.75 -3.21
N VAL A 139 -1.42 17.82 -3.39
CA VAL A 139 -1.82 17.29 -4.70
C VAL A 139 -2.32 18.40 -5.62
N ASP A 140 -3.11 19.34 -5.12
CA ASP A 140 -3.60 20.47 -5.91
C ASP A 140 -2.46 21.31 -6.51
N ARG A 141 -1.43 21.60 -5.70
CA ARG A 141 -0.30 22.45 -6.08
C ARG A 141 0.81 21.74 -6.86
N ALA A 142 1.04 20.46 -6.60
CA ALA A 142 2.21 19.72 -7.08
C ALA A 142 1.87 18.47 -7.89
N GLY A 143 0.63 17.99 -7.85
CA GLY A 143 0.18 16.80 -8.55
C GLY A 143 -0.23 17.06 -10.01
N GLY A 144 -0.01 16.06 -10.85
CA GLY A 144 -0.54 16.00 -12.20
C GLY A 144 -1.96 15.41 -12.25
N PRO A 145 -2.47 15.09 -13.45
CA PRO A 145 -3.78 14.48 -13.62
C PRO A 145 -3.95 13.17 -12.84
N ARG A 146 -2.89 12.38 -12.73
CA ARG A 146 -2.91 11.04 -12.13
C ARG A 146 -2.96 11.10 -10.61
N GLU A 147 -2.22 12.01 -9.99
CA GLU A 147 -2.27 12.24 -8.55
C GLU A 147 -3.64 12.81 -8.15
N ARG A 148 -4.22 13.67 -8.98
CA ARG A 148 -5.59 14.17 -8.76
C ARG A 148 -6.62 13.06 -8.86
N GLU A 149 -6.54 12.20 -9.88
CA GLU A 149 -7.41 11.03 -9.98
C GLU A 149 -7.26 10.11 -8.78
N ALA A 150 -6.03 9.84 -8.34
CA ALA A 150 -5.80 9.01 -7.16
C ALA A 150 -6.38 9.62 -5.87
N LEU A 151 -6.36 10.95 -5.74
CA LEU A 151 -7.01 11.62 -4.63
C LEU A 151 -8.54 11.43 -4.67
N GLU A 152 -9.14 11.43 -5.87
CA GLU A 152 -10.56 11.08 -6.00
C GLU A 152 -10.82 9.63 -5.59
N ARG A 153 -9.94 8.67 -5.92
CA ARG A 153 -10.05 7.28 -5.40
C ARG A 153 -10.00 7.23 -3.87
N VAL A 154 -9.17 8.07 -3.25
CA VAL A 154 -9.12 8.18 -1.78
C VAL A 154 -10.46 8.65 -1.21
N ARG A 155 -11.10 9.66 -1.82
CA ARG A 155 -12.43 10.13 -1.42
C ARG A 155 -13.50 9.05 -1.62
N GLU A 156 -13.48 8.36 -2.76
CA GLU A 156 -14.44 7.30 -3.07
C GLU A 156 -14.39 6.12 -2.09
N HIS A 157 -13.21 5.83 -1.53
CA HIS A 157 -12.99 4.70 -0.63
C HIS A 157 -12.89 5.06 0.86
N SER A 158 -13.18 6.32 1.22
CA SER A 158 -13.14 6.77 2.61
C SER A 158 -14.33 7.67 2.95
N SER A 159 -14.47 8.00 4.24
CA SER A 159 -15.52 8.90 4.72
C SER A 159 -15.15 10.38 4.63
N TRP A 160 -14.06 10.73 3.93
CA TRP A 160 -13.51 12.08 3.82
C TRP A 160 -13.85 12.77 2.49
#